data_AF-A0A960K856-F1
#
_entry.id   AF-A0A960K856-F1
#
_cell.length_a   1.000
_cell.length_b   1.000
_cell.length_c   1.000
_cell.angle_alpha   90.00
_cell.angle_beta   90.00
_cell.angle_gamma   90.00
#
_symmetry.space_group_name_H-M   'P 1'
#
loop_
_entity.id
_entity.type
_entity.pdbx_description
1 polymer ?
#
loop_
_entity_poly.entity_id
_entity_poly.type
_entity_poly.pdbx_seq_one_letter_code
_entity_poly.pdbx_strand_id
1 'polypeptide(L)'
;IPDLVSGIVGDGIETAADPTGGIAGLNAAALVGVAIAGLGLLVAAVSLLPLLKRSEDDLDADPWGNGQTLEWLTASPPSAGNFDAELAVVTSAEPLFDLREEK
;
A
#
# COMPACT_ATOMS: atom_id res chain seq x y z
N ILE A 1 -3.97 1.36 -20.06
CA ILE A 1 -3.54 1.36 -21.49
C ILE A 1 -4.75 1.41 -22.44
N PRO A 2 -5.82 0.60 -22.26
CA PRO A 2 -7.01 0.66 -23.13
C PRO A 2 -7.67 2.06 -23.22
N ASP A 3 -7.79 2.75 -22.08
CA ASP A 3 -8.40 4.10 -22.04
C ASP A 3 -7.59 5.14 -22.82
N LEU A 4 -6.26 5.06 -22.75
CA LEU A 4 -5.37 5.96 -23.48
C LEU A 4 -5.44 5.71 -24.99
N VAL A 5 -5.51 4.45 -25.41
CA VAL A 5 -5.65 4.07 -26.82
C VAL A 5 -7.03 4.48 -27.35
N SER A 6 -8.09 4.30 -26.56
CA SER A 6 -9.44 4.74 -26.88
C SER A 6 -9.51 6.26 -27.09
N GLY A 7 -8.89 7.04 -26.19
CA GLY A 7 -8.86 8.51 -26.28
C GLY A 7 -7.99 9.07 -27.42
N ILE A 8 -6.98 8.33 -27.89
CA ILE A 8 -6.13 8.74 -29.03
C ILE A 8 -6.78 8.37 -30.37
N VAL A 9 -7.51 7.26 -30.43
CA VAL A 9 -8.16 6.78 -31.66
C VAL A 9 -9.52 7.47 -31.90
N GLY A 10 -10.20 7.90 -30.83
CA GLY A 10 -11.56 8.42 -30.89
C GLY A 10 -11.68 9.94 -31.07
N ASP A 11 -11.55 10.44 -32.30
CA ASP A 11 -12.33 11.62 -32.77
C ASP A 11 -12.47 11.65 -34.31
N GLY A 12 -12.90 10.53 -34.90
CA GLY A 12 -13.11 10.43 -36.34
C GLY A 12 -14.30 9.54 -36.67
N ILE A 13 -15.50 10.11 -36.64
CA ILE A 13 -16.76 9.62 -37.27
C ILE A 13 -16.82 8.10 -37.51
N GLU A 14 -16.96 7.29 -36.46
CA GLU A 14 -17.36 5.87 -36.61
C GLU A 14 -18.89 5.78 -36.48
N THR A 15 -19.58 6.01 -37.59
CA THR A 15 -21.05 5.87 -37.69
C THR A 15 -21.53 4.42 -37.84
N ALA A 16 -20.70 3.43 -37.53
CA ALA A 16 -21.09 2.02 -37.55
C ALA A 16 -20.72 1.38 -36.21
N ALA A 17 -21.74 0.96 -35.45
CA ALA A 17 -21.55 0.17 -34.24
C ALA A 17 -20.94 -1.18 -34.62
N ASP A 18 -19.64 -1.37 -34.39
CA ASP A 18 -19.00 -2.68 -34.32
C ASP A 18 -18.95 -3.11 -32.84
N PRO A 19 -19.89 -3.98 -32.38
CA PRO A 19 -19.95 -4.44 -31.00
C PRO A 19 -18.84 -5.47 -30.65
N THR A 20 -18.03 -5.88 -31.62
CA THR A 20 -17.07 -6.99 -31.50
C THR A 20 -15.62 -6.60 -31.78
N GLY A 21 -15.37 -5.40 -32.33
CA GLY A 21 -14.05 -4.87 -32.66
C GLY A 21 -13.93 -3.36 -32.39
N GLY A 22 -12.71 -2.84 -32.26
CA GLY A 22 -12.43 -1.41 -32.08
C GLY A 22 -12.64 -0.87 -30.65
N ILE A 23 -13.24 0.32 -30.52
CA ILE A 23 -13.42 1.05 -29.25
C ILE A 23 -14.32 0.29 -28.25
N ALA A 24 -15.35 -0.42 -28.73
CA ALA A 24 -16.25 -1.20 -27.87
C ALA A 24 -15.48 -2.31 -27.12
N GLY A 25 -14.56 -3.00 -27.80
CA GLY A 25 -13.70 -4.01 -27.18
C GLY A 25 -12.72 -3.43 -26.16
N LEU A 26 -12.16 -2.25 -26.44
CA LEU A 26 -11.29 -1.54 -25.49
C LEU A 26 -12.03 -1.09 -24.23
N ASN A 27 -13.25 -0.60 -24.37
CA ASN A 27 -14.11 -0.24 -23.23
C ASN A 27 -14.51 -1.47 -22.40
N ALA A 28 -14.79 -2.61 -23.04
CA ALA A 28 -15.05 -3.87 -22.33
C ALA A 28 -13.82 -4.33 -21.53
N ALA A 29 -12.62 -4.24 -22.11
CA ALA A 29 -11.37 -4.54 -21.41
C ALA A 29 -11.12 -3.57 -20.23
N ALA A 30 -11.43 -2.28 -20.40
CA ALA A 30 -11.36 -1.28 -19.33
C ALA A 30 -12.32 -1.62 -18.18
N LEU A 31 -13.56 -2.00 -18.49
CA LEU A 31 -14.55 -2.41 -17.48
C LEU A 31 -14.07 -3.62 -16.65
N VAL A 32 -13.45 -4.61 -17.30
CA VAL A 32 -12.84 -5.75 -16.60
C VAL A 32 -11.71 -5.30 -15.68
N GLY A 33 -10.84 -4.40 -16.13
CA GLY A 33 -9.78 -3.83 -15.30
C GLY A 33 -10.31 -3.10 -14.07
N VAL A 34 -11.37 -2.30 -14.24
CA VAL A 34 -12.06 -1.60 -13.14
C VAL A 34 -12.69 -2.60 -12.17
N ALA A 35 -13.31 -3.67 -12.67
CA ALA A 35 -13.90 -4.70 -11.81
C ALA A 35 -12.83 -5.42 -10.95
N ILE A 36 -11.66 -5.74 -11.54
CA ILE A 36 -10.54 -6.33 -10.81
C ILE A 36 -9.99 -5.37 -9.75
N ALA A 37 -9.80 -4.10 -10.11
CA ALA A 37 -9.34 -3.08 -9.16
C ALA A 37 -10.35 -2.88 -8.01
N GLY A 38 -11.64 -2.82 -8.32
CA GLY A 38 -12.72 -2.74 -7.34
C GLY A 38 -12.74 -3.92 -6.39
N LEU A 39 -12.55 -5.15 -6.90
CA LEU A 39 -12.41 -6.33 -6.06
C LEU A 39 -11.17 -6.25 -5.16
N GLY A 40 -10.03 -5.77 -5.68
CA GLY A 40 -8.82 -5.54 -4.89
C GLY A 40 -9.04 -4.56 -3.75
N LEU A 41 -9.77 -3.47 -3.98
CA LEU A 41 -10.16 -2.51 -2.95
C LEU A 41 -11.07 -3.15 -1.88
N LEU A 42 -12.02 -4.00 -2.28
CA LEU A 42 -12.87 -4.73 -1.34
C LEU A 42 -12.07 -5.69 -0.47
N VAL A 43 -11.13 -6.45 -1.06
CA VAL A 43 -10.25 -7.33 -0.31
C VAL A 43 -9.41 -6.52 0.68
N ALA A 44 -8.80 -5.41 0.25
CA ALA A 44 -8.02 -4.54 1.13
C ALA A 44 -8.87 -3.99 2.30
N ALA A 45 -10.11 -3.57 2.05
CA ALA A 45 -11.01 -3.10 3.09
C ALA A 45 -11.36 -4.20 4.10
N VAL A 46 -11.62 -5.42 3.63
CA VAL A 46 -11.88 -6.60 4.50
C VAL A 46 -10.66 -6.96 5.33
N SER A 47 -9.44 -6.87 4.77
CA SER A 47 -8.19 -7.12 5.48
C SER A 47 -7.94 -6.15 6.65
N LEU A 48 -8.59 -4.98 6.66
CA LEU A 48 -8.50 -4.01 7.76
C LEU A 48 -9.53 -4.27 8.88
N LEU A 49 -10.57 -5.09 8.66
CA LEU A 49 -11.59 -5.39 9.68
C LEU A 49 -11.04 -5.95 11.01
N PRO A 50 -9.98 -6.78 11.02
CA PRO A 50 -9.38 -7.25 12.28
C PRO A 50 -8.85 -6.11 13.17
N LEU A 51 -8.46 -4.97 12.60
CA LEU A 51 -7.98 -3.81 13.36
C LEU A 51 -9.04 -3.26 14.32
N LEU A 52 -10.33 -3.43 14.01
CA LEU A 52 -11.43 -2.96 14.85
C LEU A 52 -11.58 -3.73 16.18
N LYS A 53 -10.92 -4.88 16.31
CA LYS A 53 -11.01 -5.76 17.49
C LYS A 53 -9.68 -5.97 18.19
N ARG A 54 -8.59 -5.38 17.67
CA ARG A 54 -7.24 -5.59 18.20
C ARG A 54 -7.04 -4.74 19.46
N SER A 55 -6.53 -5.34 20.53
CA SER A 55 -6.13 -4.65 21.76
C SER A 55 -4.70 -4.10 21.65
N GLU A 56 -4.41 -3.02 22.38
CA GLU A 56 -3.09 -2.35 22.40
C GLU A 56 -1.99 -3.23 23.00
N ASP A 57 -2.33 -4.15 23.91
CA ASP A 57 -1.36 -5.00 24.62
C ASP A 57 -0.68 -6.10 23.75
N ASP A 58 -1.07 -6.24 22.48
CA ASP A 58 -0.71 -7.38 21.63
C ASP A 58 0.18 -6.98 20.45
N LEU A 59 0.91 -5.86 20.56
CA LEU A 59 1.69 -5.27 19.47
C LEU A 59 3.18 -5.18 19.83
N ASP A 60 3.98 -5.95 19.11
CA ASP A 60 5.44 -5.81 19.13
C ASP A 60 5.83 -4.42 18.58
N ALA A 61 6.89 -3.82 19.16
CA ALA A 61 7.49 -2.59 18.66
C ALA A 61 8.05 -2.79 17.24
N ASP A 62 8.61 -3.98 16.97
CA ASP A 62 9.15 -4.35 15.66
C ASP A 62 8.52 -5.66 15.15
N PRO A 63 7.40 -5.59 14.41
CA PRO A 63 6.76 -6.77 13.84
C PRO A 63 7.60 -7.49 12.77
N TRP A 64 8.66 -6.85 12.25
CA TRP A 64 9.59 -7.45 11.30
C TRP A 64 10.73 -8.20 11.99
N GLY A 65 11.04 -7.80 13.23
CA GLY A 65 12.08 -8.36 14.10
C GLY A 65 13.51 -7.91 13.78
N ASN A 66 13.70 -7.13 12.72
CA ASN A 66 15.01 -6.65 12.27
C ASN A 66 15.00 -5.21 11.72
N GLY A 67 14.04 -4.38 12.13
CA GLY A 67 13.99 -2.96 11.84
C GLY A 67 15.33 -2.27 12.13
N GLN A 68 15.73 -1.36 11.24
CA GLN A 68 17.05 -0.73 11.27
C GLN A 68 17.03 0.71 11.79
N THR A 69 15.88 1.36 11.66
CA THR A 69 15.64 2.78 11.92
C THR A 69 14.90 2.97 13.25
N LEU A 70 14.91 4.19 13.80
CA LEU A 70 14.45 4.44 15.18
C LEU A 70 12.95 4.22 15.40
N GLU A 71 12.11 4.22 14.36
CA GLU A 71 10.67 3.95 14.50
C GLU A 71 10.38 2.53 14.99
N TRP A 72 11.32 1.60 14.84
CA TRP A 72 11.19 0.23 15.35
C TRP A 72 11.64 0.09 16.80
N LEU A 73 12.07 1.19 17.44
CA LEU A 73 12.40 1.24 18.87
C LEU A 73 11.21 1.70 19.73
N THR A 74 10.20 2.32 19.12
CA THR A 74 9.03 2.83 19.85
C THR A 74 7.94 1.77 19.99
N ALA A 75 7.12 1.87 21.03
CA ALA A 75 5.93 1.03 21.18
C ALA A 75 4.95 1.22 20.00
N SER A 76 4.03 0.27 19.81
CA SER A 76 2.98 0.33 18.80
C SER A 76 1.60 0.27 19.47
N PRO A 77 0.87 1.39 19.62
CA PRO A 77 1.17 2.74 19.12
C PRO A 77 2.29 3.44 19.92
N PRO A 78 2.98 4.44 19.32
CA PRO A 78 4.05 5.15 20.00
C PRO A 78 3.53 5.93 21.21
N SER A 79 4.32 5.98 22.28
CA SER A 79 4.00 6.81 23.43
C SER A 79 3.94 8.29 23.04
N ALA A 80 3.28 9.13 23.82
CA ALA A 80 3.18 10.56 23.50
C ALA A 80 4.56 11.27 23.41
N GLY A 81 5.58 10.71 24.07
CA GLY A 81 6.97 11.18 24.00
C GLY A 81 7.80 10.52 22.88
N ASN A 82 7.20 9.61 22.10
CA ASN A 82 7.80 8.70 21.13
C ASN A 82 8.81 7.70 21.73
N PHE A 83 9.80 8.16 22.48
CA PHE A 83 10.87 7.31 23.02
C PHE A 83 10.80 7.26 24.55
N ASP A 84 10.53 6.07 25.09
CA ASP A 84 10.42 5.86 26.54
C ASP A 84 11.80 5.69 27.21
N ALA A 85 12.84 5.42 26.42
CA ALA A 85 14.23 5.27 26.86
C ALA A 85 15.14 6.33 26.24
N GLU A 86 16.29 6.57 26.89
CA GLU A 86 17.32 7.47 26.36
C GLU A 86 17.91 6.91 25.06
N LEU A 87 17.96 7.75 24.02
CA LEU A 87 18.48 7.37 22.71
C LEU A 87 20.00 7.45 22.67
N ALA A 88 20.63 6.43 22.06
CA ALA A 88 22.03 6.49 21.69
C ALA A 88 22.27 7.55 20.60
N VAL A 89 23.52 8.02 20.50
CA VAL A 89 23.92 8.96 19.44
C VAL A 89 23.80 8.27 18.09
N VAL A 90 23.06 8.88 17.17
CA VAL A 90 22.92 8.38 15.80
C VAL A 90 24.22 8.66 15.02
N THR A 91 24.86 7.59 14.56
CA THR A 91 26.13 7.63 13.82
C THR A 91 25.99 7.19 12.35
N SER A 92 24.91 6.48 12.02
CA SER A 92 24.60 6.01 10.66
C SER A 92 23.11 6.15 10.32
N ALA A 93 22.71 5.73 9.11
CA ALA A 93 21.31 5.67 8.70
C ALA A 93 20.55 4.46 9.28
N GLU A 94 21.25 3.48 9.87
CA GLU A 94 20.71 2.22 10.37
C GLU A 94 21.03 2.04 11.87
N PRO A 95 20.64 2.99 12.75
CA PRO A 95 21.09 3.02 14.14
C PRO A 95 20.75 1.77 14.95
N LEU A 96 19.61 1.11 14.70
CA LEU A 96 19.27 -0.13 15.41
C LEU A 96 20.07 -1.33 14.94
N PHE A 97 20.57 -1.31 13.70
CA PHE A 97 21.49 -2.32 13.21
C PHE A 97 22.84 -2.18 13.92
N ASP A 98 23.41 -0.97 13.92
CA ASP A 98 24.69 -0.69 14.60
C ASP A 98 24.63 -1.05 16.08
N LEU A 99 23.56 -0.68 16.79
CA LEU A 99 23.36 -1.00 18.20
C LEU A 99 23.26 -2.50 18.50
N ARG A 100 22.88 -3.34 17.52
CA ARG A 100 22.90 -4.80 17.66
C ARG A 100 24.28 -5.39 17.41
N GLU A 101 25.06 -4.80 16.50
CA GLU A 101 26.44 -5.25 16.23
C GLU A 101 27.42 -4.84 17.34
N GLU A 102 27.14 -3.74 18.06
CA GLU A 102 27.93 -3.28 19.19
C GLU A 102 27.73 -4.11 20.48
N LYS A 103 26.68 -4.93 20.57
CA LYS A 103 26.32 -5.74 21.75
C LYS A 103 26.88 -7.16 21.70
#